data_AF-A0A2V7KQM2-F1
#
_entry.id   AF-A0A2V7KQM2-F1
#
_cell.length_a   1.000
_cell.length_b   1.000
_cell.length_c   1.000
_cell.angle_alpha   90.00
_cell.angle_beta   90.00
_cell.angle_gamma   90.00
#
_symmetry.space_group_name_H-M   'P 1'
#
loop_
_entity.id
_entity.type
_entity.pdbx_description
1 polymer ?
#
loop_
_entity_poly.entity_id
_entity_poly.type
_entity_poly.pdbx_seq_one_letter_code
_entity_poly.pdbx_strand_id
1 'polypeptide(L)'
;MSARLTEWKVELSAGTIAAGAVTFTVTNVGSIPHALEVEGQGIEQATGVIQPGASATLTLTLKPGTYAVYCPVGNDSHKQLGMETELKVGPATGATALDYDAGTMSMRTPGIKAIRVTGGGTVIQILPGPFPFPDSAAPILQQFGDEREGLESQVKNGPYSNNVARAAGTFAFTAWDKGATRDSVDGVAEFATQDGARWKLVLDRVQTKDVPHHPRFGGVILGLYYHGNTAVHTPLVPTINSAVALWAFGHLYKNGTLVTDNAMVHVMLLSRTRRDGDFALACWDCSKNKVDELQLQILPGPGEPKFDAPGGFLFVNWEKSGSTKSAN
;
A
#
# COMPACT_ATOMS: atom_id res chain seq x y z
N MET A 1 -22.21 -4.96 -21.59
CA MET A 1 -22.35 -5.12 -20.13
C MET A 1 -21.73 -3.92 -19.42
N SER A 2 -22.04 -3.69 -18.14
CA SER A 2 -21.41 -2.63 -17.35
C SER A 2 -20.46 -3.18 -16.28
N ALA A 3 -19.45 -2.36 -15.96
CA ALA A 3 -18.50 -2.55 -14.87
C ALA A 3 -18.45 -1.27 -14.01
N ARG A 4 -18.62 -1.42 -12.69
CA ARG A 4 -18.44 -0.33 -11.73
C ARG A 4 -17.14 -0.55 -10.97
N LEU A 5 -16.28 0.45 -10.99
CA LEU A 5 -14.99 0.43 -10.30
C LEU A 5 -15.11 1.25 -9.03
N THR A 6 -14.81 0.62 -7.89
CA THR A 6 -14.56 1.26 -6.60
C THR A 6 -13.22 0.79 -6.10
N GLU A 7 -12.70 1.46 -5.07
CA GLU A 7 -11.47 1.04 -4.41
C GLU A 7 -11.48 -0.46 -4.14
N TRP A 8 -10.50 -1.14 -4.75
CA TRP A 8 -10.21 -2.55 -4.53
C TRP A 8 -11.30 -3.53 -4.99
N LYS A 9 -12.26 -3.08 -5.80
CA LYS A 9 -13.33 -3.95 -6.30
C LYS A 9 -13.71 -3.62 -7.75
N VAL A 10 -13.80 -4.67 -8.55
CA VAL A 10 -14.48 -4.64 -9.86
C VAL A 10 -15.85 -5.28 -9.71
N GLU A 11 -16.91 -4.52 -9.94
CA GLU A 11 -18.27 -5.04 -9.92
C GLU A 11 -18.84 -5.12 -11.34
N LEU A 12 -19.02 -6.35 -11.82
CA LEU A 12 -19.63 -6.62 -13.11
C LEU A 12 -21.14 -6.77 -12.97
N SER A 13 -21.87 -6.23 -13.95
CA SER A 13 -23.34 -6.43 -14.06
C SER A 13 -23.78 -7.90 -14.17
N ALA A 14 -22.87 -8.79 -14.61
CA ALA A 14 -23.08 -10.23 -14.62
C ALA A 14 -21.72 -10.94 -14.51
N GLY A 15 -21.66 -12.04 -13.75
CA GLY A 15 -20.47 -12.91 -13.67
C GLY A 15 -20.40 -13.94 -14.79
N THR A 16 -21.44 -14.06 -15.62
CA THR A 16 -21.47 -14.97 -16.77
C THR A 16 -22.18 -14.31 -17.95
N ILE A 17 -21.59 -14.41 -19.13
CA ILE A 17 -22.14 -13.88 -20.39
C ILE A 17 -21.96 -14.90 -21.53
N ALA A 18 -22.64 -14.69 -22.66
CA ALA A 18 -22.45 -15.50 -23.86
C ALA A 18 -21.19 -15.05 -24.63
N ALA A 19 -20.54 -15.99 -25.32
CA ALA A 19 -19.45 -15.69 -26.25
C ALA A 19 -19.91 -14.79 -27.40
N GLY A 20 -18.99 -13.95 -27.88
CA GLY A 20 -19.25 -13.00 -28.96
C GLY A 20 -18.68 -11.61 -28.68
N ALA A 21 -19.15 -10.62 -29.44
CA ALA A 21 -18.78 -9.22 -29.25
C ALA A 21 -19.43 -8.65 -27.98
N VAL A 22 -18.61 -8.08 -27.09
CA VAL A 22 -19.03 -7.52 -25.80
C VAL A 22 -18.42 -6.14 -25.65
N THR A 23 -19.25 -5.14 -25.40
CA THR A 23 -18.80 -3.82 -24.97
C THR A 23 -19.00 -3.68 -23.47
N PHE A 24 -17.93 -3.37 -22.74
CA PHE A 24 -17.93 -2.97 -21.34
C PHE A 24 -18.12 -1.46 -21.27
N THR A 25 -19.18 -1.01 -20.59
CA THR A 25 -19.32 0.38 -20.14
C THR A 25 -18.80 0.45 -18.72
N VAL A 26 -17.66 1.13 -18.55
CA VAL A 26 -16.91 1.15 -17.29
C VAL A 26 -17.08 2.51 -16.65
N THR A 27 -17.51 2.54 -15.40
CA THR A 27 -17.63 3.79 -14.63
C THR A 27 -16.78 3.69 -13.37
N ASN A 28 -15.90 4.68 -13.18
CA ASN A 28 -15.23 4.87 -11.91
C ASN A 28 -16.17 5.61 -10.95
N VAL A 29 -16.70 4.89 -9.97
CA VAL A 29 -17.56 5.44 -8.92
C VAL A 29 -16.82 5.55 -7.58
N GLY A 30 -15.51 5.27 -7.57
CA GLY A 30 -14.61 5.51 -6.45
C GLY A 30 -14.09 6.94 -6.42
N SER A 31 -13.15 7.16 -5.52
CA SER A 31 -12.44 8.40 -5.20
C SER A 31 -11.01 8.47 -5.75
N ILE A 32 -10.44 7.36 -6.24
CA ILE A 32 -9.11 7.31 -6.86
C ILE A 32 -9.15 6.88 -8.34
N PRO A 33 -8.11 7.15 -9.15
CA PRO A 33 -8.06 6.70 -10.54
C PRO A 33 -8.10 5.18 -10.70
N HIS A 34 -8.83 4.69 -11.71
CA HIS A 34 -8.97 3.25 -12.00
C HIS A 34 -8.90 2.97 -13.50
N ALA A 35 -8.73 1.71 -13.87
CA ALA A 35 -8.86 1.23 -15.24
C ALA A 35 -9.45 -0.19 -15.19
N LEU A 36 -10.00 -0.67 -16.30
CA LEU A 36 -10.48 -2.05 -16.43
C LEU A 36 -9.62 -2.79 -17.45
N GLU A 37 -9.03 -3.91 -17.03
CA GLU A 37 -8.34 -4.87 -17.88
C GLU A 37 -9.10 -6.20 -17.90
N VAL A 38 -9.14 -6.84 -19.06
CA VAL A 38 -9.69 -8.18 -19.27
C VAL A 38 -8.59 -9.07 -19.84
N GLU A 39 -8.24 -10.11 -19.11
CA GLU A 39 -7.14 -11.03 -19.43
C GLU A 39 -7.62 -12.48 -19.44
N GLY A 40 -7.23 -13.25 -20.45
CA GLY A 40 -7.55 -14.67 -20.58
C GLY A 40 -7.79 -15.09 -22.03
N GLN A 41 -7.64 -16.38 -22.33
CA GLN A 41 -7.89 -16.94 -23.66
C GLN A 41 -7.12 -16.22 -24.79
N GLY A 42 -5.90 -15.73 -24.51
CA GLY A 42 -5.07 -14.97 -25.44
C GLY A 42 -5.49 -13.51 -25.64
N ILE A 43 -6.37 -12.98 -24.78
CA ILE A 43 -6.73 -11.57 -24.71
C ILE A 43 -6.04 -10.96 -23.48
N GLU A 44 -5.49 -9.77 -23.64
CA GLU A 44 -4.96 -8.89 -22.60
C GLU A 44 -5.20 -7.46 -23.09
N GLN A 45 -6.32 -6.86 -22.69
CA GLN A 45 -6.73 -5.53 -23.16
C GLN A 45 -7.36 -4.71 -22.05
N ALA A 46 -7.00 -3.43 -22.00
CA ALA A 46 -7.42 -2.51 -20.96
C ALA A 46 -8.00 -1.20 -21.52
N THR A 47 -8.79 -0.52 -20.70
CA THR A 47 -9.09 0.90 -20.88
C THR A 47 -7.86 1.76 -20.56
N GLY A 48 -7.87 3.03 -20.98
CA GLY A 48 -7.04 4.06 -20.33
C GLY A 48 -7.45 4.28 -18.86
N VAL A 49 -6.66 5.08 -18.15
CA VAL A 49 -6.99 5.50 -16.77
C VAL A 49 -8.26 6.36 -16.77
N ILE A 50 -9.19 6.02 -15.88
CA ILE A 50 -10.50 6.60 -15.66
C ILE A 50 -10.46 7.34 -14.33
N GLN A 51 -10.61 8.66 -14.39
CA GLN A 51 -10.65 9.53 -13.20
C GLN A 51 -11.94 9.32 -12.38
N PRO A 52 -11.96 9.70 -11.09
CA PRO A 52 -13.17 9.65 -10.26
C PRO A 52 -14.38 10.30 -10.95
N GLY A 53 -15.51 9.61 -10.98
CA GLY A 53 -16.74 10.06 -11.63
C GLY A 53 -16.76 9.93 -13.17
N ALA A 54 -15.63 9.63 -13.81
CA ALA A 54 -15.56 9.46 -15.25
C ALA A 54 -15.96 8.04 -15.70
N SER A 55 -16.16 7.88 -17.02
CA SER A 55 -16.47 6.59 -17.64
C SER A 55 -15.66 6.36 -18.91
N ALA A 56 -15.46 5.09 -19.27
CA ALA A 56 -14.82 4.66 -20.50
C ALA A 56 -15.56 3.44 -21.09
N THR A 57 -15.17 3.05 -22.31
CA THR A 57 -15.67 1.82 -22.94
C THR A 57 -14.52 0.93 -23.40
N LEU A 58 -14.71 -0.38 -23.32
CA LEU A 58 -13.80 -1.41 -23.84
C LEU A 58 -14.61 -2.42 -24.63
N THR A 59 -14.29 -2.65 -25.91
CA THR A 59 -15.02 -3.59 -26.77
C THR A 59 -14.11 -4.74 -27.16
N LEU A 60 -14.55 -5.97 -26.86
CA LEU A 60 -13.79 -7.21 -27.05
C LEU A 60 -14.65 -8.24 -27.78
N THR A 61 -14.02 -9.21 -28.44
CA THR A 61 -14.69 -10.43 -28.88
C THR A 61 -14.23 -11.57 -28.01
N LEU A 62 -15.11 -12.09 -27.15
CA LEU A 62 -14.78 -13.10 -26.15
C LEU A 62 -15.21 -14.49 -26.60
N LYS A 63 -14.32 -15.46 -26.45
CA LYS A 63 -14.58 -16.89 -26.69
C LYS A 63 -15.07 -17.53 -25.39
N PRO A 64 -15.72 -18.71 -25.46
CA PRO A 64 -16.04 -19.45 -24.25
C PRO A 64 -14.78 -19.71 -23.41
N GLY A 65 -14.88 -19.51 -22.10
CA GLY A 65 -13.75 -19.63 -21.18
C GLY A 65 -13.87 -18.69 -19.98
N THR A 66 -12.82 -18.68 -19.18
CA THR A 66 -12.70 -17.82 -18.00
C THR A 66 -11.73 -16.69 -18.27
N TYR A 67 -12.08 -15.49 -17.79
CA TYR A 67 -11.30 -14.27 -17.90
C TYR A 67 -11.11 -13.65 -16.52
N ALA A 68 -9.89 -13.23 -16.22
CA ALA A 68 -9.61 -12.33 -15.12
C ALA A 68 -10.00 -10.89 -15.54
N VAL A 69 -10.70 -10.20 -14.67
CA VAL A 69 -11.09 -8.80 -14.90
C VAL A 69 -10.63 -7.98 -13.71
N TYR A 70 -9.72 -7.04 -13.94
CA TYR A 70 -9.02 -6.36 -12.85
C TYR A 70 -8.64 -4.92 -13.20
N CYS A 71 -8.04 -4.22 -12.23
CA CYS A 71 -7.48 -2.89 -12.45
C CYS A 71 -5.94 -2.94 -12.54
N PRO A 72 -5.33 -2.57 -13.69
CA PRO A 72 -3.88 -2.61 -13.89
C PRO A 72 -3.14 -1.37 -13.35
N VAL A 73 -3.87 -0.41 -12.76
CA VAL A 73 -3.29 0.85 -12.28
C VAL A 73 -2.18 0.59 -11.27
N GLY A 74 -1.08 1.33 -11.42
CA GLY A 74 0.10 1.21 -10.57
C GLY A 74 0.85 -0.11 -10.76
N ASN A 75 0.99 -0.58 -12.00
CA ASN A 75 1.67 -1.85 -12.33
C ASN A 75 1.06 -3.04 -11.57
N ASP A 76 -0.24 -3.23 -11.76
CA ASP A 76 -1.09 -4.23 -11.10
C ASP A 76 -1.22 -4.09 -9.59
N SER A 77 -0.75 -3.00 -8.98
CA SER A 77 -0.94 -2.77 -7.54
C SER A 77 -2.41 -2.86 -7.14
N HIS A 78 -3.34 -2.31 -7.93
CA HIS A 78 -4.76 -2.39 -7.63
C HIS A 78 -5.28 -3.84 -7.67
N LYS A 79 -4.87 -4.63 -8.67
CA LYS A 79 -5.14 -6.08 -8.74
C LYS A 79 -4.59 -6.82 -7.52
N GLN A 80 -3.34 -6.56 -7.14
CA GLN A 80 -2.69 -7.17 -5.97
C GLN A 80 -3.38 -6.81 -4.65
N LEU A 81 -4.04 -5.65 -4.60
CA LEU A 81 -4.89 -5.20 -3.50
C LEU A 81 -6.30 -5.81 -3.52
N GLY A 82 -6.59 -6.72 -4.45
CA GLY A 82 -7.86 -7.43 -4.56
C GLY A 82 -8.84 -6.83 -5.55
N MET A 83 -8.45 -5.82 -6.34
CA MET A 83 -9.28 -5.24 -7.40
C MET A 83 -9.36 -6.15 -8.64
N GLU A 84 -9.84 -7.37 -8.42
CA GLU A 84 -10.02 -8.39 -9.44
C GLU A 84 -11.34 -9.15 -9.24
N THR A 85 -11.87 -9.66 -10.33
CA THR A 85 -13.02 -10.55 -10.36
C THR A 85 -12.92 -11.49 -11.55
N GLU A 86 -13.75 -12.53 -11.57
CA GLU A 86 -13.81 -13.50 -12.65
C GLU A 86 -15.03 -13.26 -13.53
N LEU A 87 -14.83 -13.29 -14.85
CA LEU A 87 -15.89 -13.33 -15.84
C LEU A 87 -15.89 -14.68 -16.54
N LYS A 88 -17.02 -15.38 -16.49
CA LYS A 88 -17.23 -16.60 -17.26
C LYS A 88 -17.93 -16.29 -18.57
N VAL A 89 -17.41 -16.85 -19.66
CA VAL A 89 -18.01 -16.74 -20.97
C VAL A 89 -18.48 -18.13 -21.39
N GLY A 90 -19.79 -18.29 -21.51
CA GLY A 90 -20.41 -19.51 -21.98
C GLY A 90 -20.48 -19.57 -23.51
N PRO A 91 -20.94 -20.70 -24.07
CA PRO A 91 -21.23 -20.81 -25.50
C PRO A 91 -22.14 -19.66 -25.96
N ALA A 92 -21.97 -19.21 -27.21
CA ALA A 92 -22.95 -18.32 -27.84
C ALA A 92 -24.32 -19.03 -27.78
N THR A 93 -25.36 -18.34 -27.31
CA THR A 93 -26.70 -18.94 -27.18
C THR A 93 -27.17 -19.48 -28.52
N GLY A 94 -27.18 -20.82 -28.63
CA GLY A 94 -27.51 -21.55 -29.86
C GLY A 94 -26.86 -22.94 -29.98
N ALA A 95 -26.85 -23.75 -28.91
CA ALA A 95 -26.76 -25.22 -28.98
C ALA A 95 -27.06 -25.82 -27.58
N THR A 96 -27.87 -26.87 -27.58
CA THR A 96 -28.38 -27.66 -26.46
C THR A 96 -27.29 -28.35 -25.61
N ALA A 97 -27.64 -28.62 -24.35
CA ALA A 97 -26.81 -29.06 -23.24
C ALA A 97 -26.27 -30.51 -23.28
N LEU A 98 -25.35 -30.75 -22.32
CA LEU A 98 -24.83 -31.98 -21.67
C LEU A 98 -23.30 -32.13 -21.88
N ASP A 99 -22.41 -32.26 -20.88
CA ASP A 99 -22.52 -32.69 -19.49
C ASP A 99 -21.71 -31.80 -18.52
N TYR A 100 -22.23 -31.64 -17.29
CA TYR A 100 -21.50 -31.07 -16.16
C TYR A 100 -20.74 -32.20 -15.45
N ASP A 101 -19.41 -32.19 -15.55
CA ASP A 101 -18.57 -32.89 -14.59
C ASP A 101 -18.25 -31.95 -13.43
N ALA A 102 -18.79 -32.26 -12.25
CA ALA A 102 -18.57 -31.52 -11.03
C ALA A 102 -17.18 -31.86 -10.47
N GLY A 103 -16.15 -31.30 -11.11
CA GLY A 103 -14.82 -31.23 -10.53
C GLY A 103 -14.88 -30.38 -9.27
N THR A 104 -14.71 -31.02 -8.11
CA THR A 104 -14.52 -30.36 -6.82
C THR A 104 -13.44 -29.30 -6.95
N MET A 105 -13.84 -28.03 -6.94
CA MET A 105 -12.94 -26.91 -6.68
C MET A 105 -12.37 -27.11 -5.29
N SER A 106 -11.17 -27.69 -5.23
CA SER A 106 -10.32 -27.63 -4.05
C SER A 106 -10.11 -26.14 -3.77
N MET A 107 -10.88 -25.59 -2.83
CA MET A 107 -10.54 -24.34 -2.16
C MET A 107 -9.14 -24.54 -1.59
N ARG A 108 -8.10 -24.15 -2.35
CA ARG A 108 -6.78 -23.96 -1.77
C ARG A 108 -6.98 -22.87 -0.74
N THR A 109 -6.94 -23.26 0.53
CA THR A 109 -6.73 -22.32 1.62
C THR A 109 -5.52 -21.48 1.20
N PRO A 110 -5.64 -20.14 1.06
CA PRO A 110 -4.48 -19.32 0.78
C PRO A 110 -3.44 -19.64 1.85
N GLY A 111 -2.28 -20.15 1.42
CA GLY A 111 -1.20 -20.41 2.35
C GLY A 111 -0.86 -19.11 3.05
N ILE A 112 -0.70 -19.15 4.37
CA ILE A 112 -0.25 -18.00 5.16
C ILE A 112 1.05 -17.50 4.52
N LYS A 113 1.09 -16.23 4.13
CA LYS A 113 2.32 -15.61 3.63
C LYS A 113 2.98 -14.90 4.80
N ALA A 114 4.26 -15.17 5.02
CA ALA A 114 5.01 -14.55 6.11
C ALA A 114 6.31 -13.94 5.60
N ILE A 115 6.63 -12.75 6.10
CA ILE A 115 7.88 -12.05 5.81
C ILE A 115 8.55 -11.70 7.13
N ARG A 116 9.83 -12.05 7.25
CA ARG A 116 10.68 -11.60 8.35
C ARG A 116 11.62 -10.52 7.83
N VAL A 117 11.62 -9.37 8.50
CA VAL A 117 12.45 -8.21 8.16
C VAL A 117 13.46 -7.96 9.28
N THR A 118 14.67 -7.56 8.91
CA THR A 118 15.70 -7.13 9.85
C THR A 118 16.34 -5.85 9.34
N GLY A 119 16.29 -4.82 10.17
CA GLY A 119 16.93 -3.52 9.96
C GLY A 119 18.45 -3.66 9.99
N GLY A 120 19.12 -2.95 9.08
CA GLY A 120 20.58 -2.96 9.00
C GLY A 120 21.14 -1.69 8.38
N GLY A 121 22.47 -1.55 8.45
CA GLY A 121 23.18 -0.37 7.95
C GLY A 121 23.08 0.84 8.88
N THR A 122 23.28 2.03 8.32
CA THR A 122 23.16 3.28 9.08
C THR A 122 21.73 3.49 9.51
N VAL A 123 21.56 4.00 10.73
CA VAL A 123 20.27 4.42 11.26
C VAL A 123 20.20 5.94 11.26
N ILE A 124 19.12 6.49 10.73
CA ILE A 124 18.84 7.92 10.75
C ILE A 124 17.49 8.19 11.37
N GLN A 125 17.41 9.26 12.15
CA GLN A 125 16.15 9.86 12.56
C GLN A 125 15.79 10.93 11.54
N ILE A 126 14.56 10.91 11.05
CA ILE A 126 14.00 12.00 10.25
C ILE A 126 13.27 12.95 11.20
N LEU A 127 13.62 14.22 11.12
CA LEU A 127 13.06 15.28 11.94
C LEU A 127 12.02 16.06 11.14
N PRO A 128 11.11 16.78 11.82
CA PRO A 128 10.20 17.71 11.17
C PRO A 128 10.98 18.71 10.32
N GLY A 129 10.45 18.99 9.14
CA GLY A 129 11.00 20.01 8.26
C GLY A 129 10.28 20.04 6.92
N PRO A 130 10.72 20.94 6.02
CA PRO A 130 10.10 21.11 4.73
C PRO A 130 10.32 19.87 3.85
N PHE A 131 9.26 19.47 3.17
CA PHE A 131 9.30 18.50 2.09
C PHE A 131 10.13 19.07 0.93
N PRO A 132 11.11 18.32 0.38
CA PRO A 132 12.06 18.87 -0.59
C PRO A 132 11.51 19.05 -2.01
N PHE A 133 10.33 18.53 -2.33
CA PHE A 133 9.69 18.69 -3.64
C PHE A 133 8.31 19.37 -3.55
N PRO A 134 8.21 20.57 -2.96
CA PRO A 134 6.92 21.22 -2.73
C PRO A 134 6.20 21.56 -4.05
N ASP A 135 6.96 21.99 -5.07
CA ASP A 135 6.41 22.33 -6.38
C ASP A 135 5.86 21.10 -7.12
N SER A 136 6.49 19.93 -6.94
CA SER A 136 6.01 18.66 -7.51
C SER A 136 4.78 18.13 -6.77
N ALA A 137 4.68 18.39 -5.47
CA ALA A 137 3.52 18.00 -4.67
C ALA A 137 2.30 18.91 -4.90
N ALA A 138 2.50 20.20 -5.18
CA ALA A 138 1.42 21.19 -5.23
C ALA A 138 0.27 20.86 -6.23
N PRO A 139 0.53 20.43 -7.48
CA PRO A 139 -0.55 20.06 -8.42
C PRO A 139 -1.34 18.82 -7.97
N ILE A 140 -0.70 17.93 -7.20
CA ILE A 140 -1.33 16.73 -6.68
C ILE A 140 -2.18 17.10 -5.46
N LEU A 141 -1.66 17.91 -4.54
CA LEU A 141 -2.36 18.38 -3.34
C LEU A 141 -3.66 19.12 -3.65
N GLN A 142 -3.74 19.83 -4.78
CA GLN A 142 -4.97 20.49 -5.24
C GLN A 142 -6.14 19.52 -5.46
N GLN A 143 -5.85 18.23 -5.66
CA GLN A 143 -6.85 17.20 -5.94
C GLN A 143 -7.47 16.62 -4.65
N PHE A 144 -6.91 16.92 -3.47
CA PHE A 144 -7.29 16.31 -2.19
C PHE A 144 -8.35 17.09 -1.38
N GLY A 145 -9.00 18.09 -1.98
CA GLY A 145 -10.16 18.79 -1.38
C GLY A 145 -9.94 19.26 0.06
N ASP A 146 -10.81 18.83 0.97
CA ASP A 146 -10.77 19.19 2.40
C ASP A 146 -9.53 18.65 3.15
N GLU A 147 -8.84 17.65 2.60
CA GLU A 147 -7.64 17.06 3.22
C GLU A 147 -6.36 17.88 2.94
N ARG A 148 -6.46 18.89 2.08
CA ARG A 148 -5.35 19.72 1.65
C ARG A 148 -4.63 20.40 2.81
N GLU A 149 -5.36 20.94 3.80
CA GLU A 149 -4.75 21.70 4.90
C GLU A 149 -3.84 20.82 5.77
N GLY A 150 -4.27 19.58 6.05
CA GLY A 150 -3.46 18.60 6.77
C GLY A 150 -2.20 18.20 6.01
N LEU A 151 -2.32 18.00 4.70
CA LEU A 151 -1.18 17.66 3.84
C LEU A 151 -0.22 18.84 3.66
N GLU A 152 -0.69 20.07 3.50
CA GLU A 152 0.14 21.28 3.43
C GLU A 152 0.90 21.55 4.74
N SER A 153 0.30 21.22 5.88
CA SER A 153 0.99 21.25 7.18
C SER A 153 2.16 20.25 7.20
N GLN A 154 1.95 19.03 6.67
CA GLN A 154 3.00 18.03 6.53
C GLN A 154 4.06 18.40 5.47
N VAL A 155 3.71 19.15 4.42
CA VAL A 155 4.71 19.70 3.48
C VAL A 155 5.69 20.63 4.20
N LYS A 156 5.24 21.38 5.21
CA LYS A 156 6.08 22.36 5.91
C LYS A 156 6.89 21.76 7.05
N ASN A 157 6.26 20.91 7.85
CA ASN A 157 6.83 20.40 9.11
C ASN A 157 6.55 18.90 9.33
N GLY A 158 6.40 18.16 8.24
CA GLY A 158 6.03 16.75 8.29
C GLY A 158 7.22 15.81 8.40
N PRO A 159 6.93 14.50 8.35
CA PRO A 159 7.91 13.42 8.50
C PRO A 159 8.78 13.21 7.24
N TYR A 160 8.57 13.92 6.14
CA TYR A 160 9.22 13.63 4.86
C TYR A 160 10.32 14.65 4.49
N SER A 161 11.07 15.11 5.47
CA SER A 161 12.06 16.18 5.29
C SER A 161 13.47 15.67 4.97
N ASN A 162 14.35 16.60 4.55
CA ASN A 162 15.80 16.38 4.51
C ASN A 162 16.50 16.73 5.85
N ASN A 163 15.74 17.14 6.87
CA ASN A 163 16.26 17.38 8.20
C ASN A 163 16.45 16.02 8.89
N VAL A 164 17.68 15.53 8.90
CA VAL A 164 18.02 14.21 9.42
C VAL A 164 19.10 14.29 10.48
N ALA A 165 19.03 13.38 11.44
CA ALA A 165 20.07 13.19 12.44
C ALA A 165 20.51 11.73 12.49
N ARG A 166 21.77 11.48 12.84
CA ARG A 166 22.24 10.11 13.06
C ARG A 166 21.55 9.54 14.30
N ALA A 167 21.15 8.29 14.19
CA ALA A 167 20.59 7.50 15.27
C ALA A 167 21.36 6.17 15.38
N ALA A 168 21.00 5.36 16.36
CA ALA A 168 21.47 3.99 16.48
C ALA A 168 20.32 3.12 16.97
N GLY A 169 20.24 1.88 16.50
CA GLY A 169 19.18 0.99 16.93
C GLY A 169 19.04 -0.26 16.10
N THR A 170 18.20 -1.15 16.57
CA THR A 170 17.82 -2.39 15.91
C THR A 170 16.33 -2.40 15.67
N PHE A 171 15.92 -3.03 14.57
CA PHE A 171 14.52 -3.33 14.34
C PHE A 171 14.42 -4.68 13.66
N ALA A 172 13.59 -5.56 14.20
CA ALA A 172 13.20 -6.79 13.53
C ALA A 172 11.71 -7.02 13.76
N PHE A 173 11.04 -7.48 12.71
CA PHE A 173 9.65 -7.89 12.82
C PHE A 173 9.36 -9.04 11.86
N THR A 174 8.33 -9.80 12.19
CA THR A 174 7.71 -10.77 11.30
C THR A 174 6.26 -10.36 11.12
N ALA A 175 5.82 -10.35 9.88
CA ALA A 175 4.45 -10.04 9.52
C ALA A 175 3.84 -11.24 8.79
N TRP A 176 2.60 -11.58 9.16
CA TRP A 176 1.85 -12.67 8.57
C TRP A 176 0.58 -12.11 7.93
N ASP A 177 0.45 -12.32 6.63
CA ASP A 177 -0.78 -12.11 5.89
C ASP A 177 -1.61 -13.40 5.99
N LYS A 178 -2.71 -13.32 6.75
CA LYS A 178 -3.68 -14.41 6.95
C LYS A 178 -5.03 -14.07 6.30
N GLY A 179 -5.03 -13.11 5.36
CA GLY A 179 -6.18 -12.53 4.70
C GLY A 179 -6.79 -11.33 5.45
N ALA A 180 -7.72 -10.64 4.78
CA ALA A 180 -8.22 -9.28 5.03
C ALA A 180 -8.49 -8.78 6.47
N THR A 181 -8.55 -9.65 7.48
CA THR A 181 -8.83 -9.27 8.88
C THR A 181 -8.00 -10.02 9.92
N ARG A 182 -7.16 -10.99 9.53
CA ARG A 182 -6.46 -11.89 10.46
C ARG A 182 -4.95 -11.69 10.48
N ASP A 183 -4.48 -10.63 9.85
CA ASP A 183 -3.07 -10.32 9.80
C ASP A 183 -2.50 -10.13 11.20
N SER A 184 -1.29 -10.60 11.39
CA SER A 184 -0.57 -10.47 12.65
C SER A 184 0.82 -9.93 12.41
N VAL A 185 1.37 -9.27 13.42
CA VAL A 185 2.72 -8.75 13.41
C VAL A 185 3.34 -9.00 14.77
N ASP A 186 4.62 -9.34 14.79
CA ASP A 186 5.43 -9.46 16.00
C ASP A 186 6.77 -8.82 15.71
N GLY A 187 7.25 -7.97 16.59
CA GLY A 187 8.50 -7.27 16.36
C GLY A 187 8.82 -6.23 17.41
N VAL A 188 10.11 -5.92 17.48
CA VAL A 188 10.64 -4.96 18.44
C VAL A 188 11.61 -4.04 17.72
N ALA A 189 11.41 -2.74 17.91
CA ALA A 189 12.40 -1.72 17.57
C ALA A 189 12.97 -1.13 18.87
N GLU A 190 14.29 -1.04 18.95
CA GLU A 190 14.98 -0.32 20.03
C GLU A 190 15.97 0.65 19.39
N PHE A 191 15.85 1.94 19.69
CA PHE A 191 16.70 2.97 19.08
C PHE A 191 16.94 4.16 20.00
N ALA A 192 18.04 4.86 19.75
CA ALA A 192 18.39 6.11 20.42
C ALA A 192 18.29 7.28 19.44
N THR A 193 17.63 8.35 19.86
CA THR A 193 17.53 9.62 19.12
C THR A 193 18.69 10.55 19.48
N GLN A 194 18.89 11.60 18.67
CA GLN A 194 20.05 12.50 18.82
C GLN A 194 20.11 13.26 20.16
N ASP A 195 18.97 13.38 20.85
CA ASP A 195 18.83 13.96 22.18
C ASP A 195 19.22 12.99 23.31
N GLY A 196 19.63 11.76 22.97
CA GLY A 196 20.02 10.71 23.90
C GLY A 196 18.86 9.88 24.46
N ALA A 197 17.61 10.18 24.09
CA ALA A 197 16.46 9.38 24.53
C ALA A 197 16.49 7.98 23.91
N ARG A 198 16.21 6.96 24.74
CA ARG A 198 16.12 5.56 24.31
C ARG A 198 14.65 5.18 24.15
N TRP A 199 14.29 4.76 22.96
CA TRP A 199 12.94 4.35 22.60
C TRP A 199 12.88 2.85 22.40
N LYS A 200 11.79 2.26 22.85
CA LYS A 200 11.44 0.87 22.58
C LYS A 200 10.01 0.82 22.08
N LEU A 201 9.80 0.19 20.94
CA LEU A 201 8.50 -0.14 20.40
C LEU A 201 8.34 -1.65 20.38
N VAL A 202 7.26 -2.15 20.96
CA VAL A 202 6.81 -3.54 20.81
C VAL A 202 5.55 -3.52 19.96
N LEU A 203 5.59 -4.17 18.80
CA LEU A 203 4.43 -4.29 17.92
C LEU A 203 3.40 -5.23 18.57
N ASP A 204 2.13 -4.86 18.52
CA ASP A 204 1.03 -5.62 19.14
C ASP A 204 0.10 -6.22 18.08
N ARG A 205 -0.70 -5.37 17.43
CA ARG A 205 -1.74 -5.82 16.50
C ARG A 205 -1.69 -5.02 15.22
N VAL A 206 -2.00 -5.70 14.11
CA VAL A 206 -2.16 -5.04 12.82
C VAL A 206 -3.43 -4.21 12.85
N GLN A 207 -3.35 -2.97 12.38
CA GLN A 207 -4.52 -2.13 12.22
C GLN A 207 -5.26 -2.61 10.97
N THR A 208 -6.42 -3.24 11.14
CA THR A 208 -7.24 -3.80 10.05
C THR A 208 -8.48 -2.95 9.73
N LYS A 209 -8.72 -1.88 10.49
CA LYS A 209 -9.86 -0.95 10.32
C LYS A 209 -9.38 0.47 10.05
N ASP A 210 -10.10 1.14 9.16
CA ASP A 210 -9.90 2.48 8.61
C ASP A 210 -8.90 3.36 9.38
N VAL A 211 -7.74 3.59 8.76
CA VAL A 211 -6.84 4.69 9.11
C VAL A 211 -7.41 5.95 8.44
N PRO A 212 -7.77 7.00 9.18
CA PRO A 212 -8.10 8.28 8.57
C PRO A 212 -6.93 8.76 7.69
N HIS A 213 -7.22 9.25 6.48
CA HIS A 213 -6.27 9.97 5.60
C HIS A 213 -5.19 9.14 4.88
N HIS A 214 -5.36 7.82 4.79
CA HIS A 214 -4.62 6.97 3.84
C HIS A 214 -5.65 6.11 3.11
N PRO A 215 -5.48 5.79 1.82
CA PRO A 215 -6.43 4.93 1.11
C PRO A 215 -6.40 3.53 1.74
N ARG A 216 -7.23 3.34 2.78
CA ARG A 216 -7.65 2.14 3.50
C ARG A 216 -6.75 0.91 3.37
N PHE A 217 -5.50 1.02 3.80
CA PHE A 217 -4.58 -0.10 3.94
C PHE A 217 -4.52 -0.54 5.41
N GLY A 218 -5.57 -1.22 5.86
CA GLY A 218 -5.46 -2.02 7.07
C GLY A 218 -4.85 -3.37 6.72
N GLY A 219 -3.87 -3.86 7.48
CA GLY A 219 -3.27 -5.18 7.22
C GLY A 219 -1.76 -5.18 6.98
N VAL A 220 -1.28 -6.37 6.58
CA VAL A 220 0.08 -6.64 6.09
C VAL A 220 0.03 -6.75 4.58
N ILE A 221 0.68 -5.84 3.89
CA ILE A 221 0.73 -5.84 2.42
C ILE A 221 2.12 -6.30 1.99
N LEU A 222 2.17 -7.31 1.12
CA LEU A 222 3.41 -7.86 0.58
C LEU A 222 3.55 -7.49 -0.90
N GLY A 223 4.68 -6.88 -1.26
CA GLY A 223 5.03 -6.62 -2.67
C GLY A 223 4.23 -5.50 -3.33
N LEU A 224 4.08 -4.33 -2.69
CA LEU A 224 3.24 -3.23 -3.20
C LEU A 224 4.02 -2.14 -3.93
N TYR A 225 3.54 -1.73 -5.10
CA TYR A 225 3.98 -0.53 -5.80
C TYR A 225 3.22 0.69 -5.24
N TYR A 226 3.90 1.58 -4.52
CA TYR A 226 3.31 2.85 -4.04
C TYR A 226 3.59 3.98 -5.01
N HIS A 227 2.61 4.85 -5.23
CA HIS A 227 2.69 5.88 -6.26
C HIS A 227 2.09 7.21 -5.74
N GLY A 228 2.89 7.95 -4.96
CA GLY A 228 2.51 9.30 -4.51
C GLY A 228 2.57 10.36 -5.61
N ASN A 229 3.25 10.09 -6.73
CA ASN A 229 3.30 11.00 -7.89
C ASN A 229 2.06 10.90 -8.82
N THR A 230 1.14 9.95 -8.60
CA THR A 230 0.00 9.73 -9.51
C THR A 230 -1.36 9.96 -8.85
N ALA A 231 -1.38 10.63 -7.68
CA ALA A 231 -2.58 10.88 -6.87
C ALA A 231 -3.30 9.60 -6.35
N VAL A 232 -2.65 8.44 -6.41
CA VAL A 232 -3.23 7.17 -5.91
C VAL A 232 -2.88 6.95 -4.44
N HIS A 233 -1.71 7.38 -3.99
CA HIS A 233 -1.30 7.42 -2.59
C HIS A 233 -0.98 8.85 -2.14
N THR A 234 -0.66 9.07 -0.86
CA THR A 234 -0.37 10.41 -0.34
C THR A 234 0.76 11.07 -1.14
N PRO A 235 0.61 12.35 -1.53
CA PRO A 235 1.60 13.04 -2.35
C PRO A 235 2.95 13.22 -1.65
N LEU A 236 3.08 12.91 -0.36
CA LEU A 236 4.33 13.12 0.38
C LEU A 236 5.24 11.90 0.44
N VAL A 237 4.88 10.82 -0.25
CA VAL A 237 5.71 9.62 -0.40
C VAL A 237 6.12 9.48 -1.87
N PRO A 238 7.42 9.37 -2.21
CA PRO A 238 7.85 9.08 -3.58
C PRO A 238 7.18 7.82 -4.13
N THR A 239 7.11 7.69 -5.44
CA THR A 239 6.75 6.40 -6.05
C THR A 239 7.83 5.37 -5.68
N ILE A 240 7.46 4.27 -5.02
CA ILE A 240 8.36 3.25 -4.48
C ILE A 240 7.86 1.84 -4.75
N ASN A 241 8.77 0.87 -4.72
CA ASN A 241 8.44 -0.55 -4.58
C ASN A 241 8.61 -0.96 -3.12
N SER A 242 7.65 -1.67 -2.54
CA SER A 242 7.70 -2.17 -1.18
C SER A 242 7.69 -3.69 -1.13
N ALA A 243 8.62 -4.28 -0.38
CA ALA A 243 8.57 -5.71 -0.07
C ALA A 243 7.48 -6.01 0.98
N VAL A 244 7.32 -5.12 1.96
CA VAL A 244 6.24 -5.16 2.93
C VAL A 244 5.89 -3.75 3.42
N ALA A 245 4.60 -3.49 3.55
CA ALA A 245 4.07 -2.30 4.22
C ALA A 245 2.93 -2.71 5.15
N LEU A 246 2.87 -2.13 6.35
CA LEU A 246 1.80 -2.40 7.30
C LEU A 246 1.51 -1.21 8.20
N TRP A 247 0.28 -1.17 8.71
CA TRP A 247 -0.12 -0.33 9.84
C TRP A 247 -0.37 -1.23 11.05
N ALA A 248 0.12 -0.82 12.21
CA ALA A 248 -0.03 -1.55 13.45
C ALA A 248 -0.25 -0.61 14.63
N PHE A 249 -0.70 -1.17 15.73
CA PHE A 249 -0.56 -0.57 17.04
C PHE A 249 0.63 -1.18 17.77
N GLY A 250 1.21 -0.42 18.69
CA GLY A 250 2.27 -0.93 19.54
C GLY A 250 2.39 -0.21 20.88
N HIS A 251 3.18 -0.83 21.75
CA HIS A 251 3.54 -0.32 23.06
C HIS A 251 4.84 0.47 22.94
N LEU A 252 4.78 1.76 23.23
CA LEU A 252 5.92 2.66 23.11
C LEU A 252 6.46 3.01 24.50
N TYR A 253 7.77 2.88 24.67
CA TYR A 253 8.48 3.22 25.89
C TYR A 253 9.58 4.25 25.60
N LYS A 254 9.78 5.19 26.52
CA LYS A 254 10.89 6.16 26.54
C LYS A 254 11.69 5.94 27.82
N ASN A 255 12.98 5.65 27.68
CA ASN A 255 13.91 5.37 28.78
C ASN A 255 13.41 4.30 29.76
N GLY A 256 12.69 3.28 29.25
CA GLY A 256 12.11 2.20 30.04
C GLY A 256 10.73 2.48 30.63
N THR A 257 10.24 3.73 30.54
CA THR A 257 8.90 4.11 31.00
C THR A 257 7.90 4.03 29.86
N LEU A 258 6.72 3.45 30.10
CA LEU A 258 5.64 3.39 29.12
C LEU A 258 5.16 4.81 28.78
N VAL A 259 5.07 5.11 27.49
CA VAL A 259 4.56 6.36 26.93
C VAL A 259 3.11 6.18 26.50
N THR A 260 2.81 5.11 25.76
CA THR A 260 1.45 4.74 25.33
C THR A 260 1.40 3.26 24.96
N ASP A 261 0.25 2.61 25.19
CA ASP A 261 -0.07 1.26 24.71
C ASP A 261 -0.80 1.25 23.36
N ASN A 262 -0.97 2.43 22.75
CA ASN A 262 -1.79 2.60 21.56
C ASN A 262 -1.08 3.47 20.51
N ALA A 263 0.26 3.42 20.46
CA ALA A 263 1.00 4.10 19.42
C ALA A 263 0.59 3.58 18.05
N MET A 264 0.27 4.48 17.12
CA MET A 264 0.04 4.13 15.72
C MET A 264 1.39 3.99 15.01
N VAL A 265 1.60 2.87 14.33
CA VAL A 265 2.87 2.49 13.73
C VAL A 265 2.67 2.26 12.24
N HIS A 266 3.52 2.87 11.43
CA HIS A 266 3.65 2.55 10.01
C HIS A 266 5.04 2.01 9.73
N VAL A 267 5.11 0.85 9.07
CA VAL A 267 6.36 0.17 8.75
C VAL A 267 6.40 -0.14 7.27
N MET A 268 7.53 0.15 6.61
CA MET A 268 7.74 -0.20 5.21
C MET A 268 9.17 -0.66 4.96
N LEU A 269 9.36 -1.83 4.33
CA LEU A 269 10.60 -2.18 3.65
C LEU A 269 10.44 -1.85 2.17
N LEU A 270 11.20 -0.87 1.67
CA LEU A 270 10.96 -0.23 0.38
C LEU A 270 12.22 0.06 -0.44
N SER A 271 12.00 0.39 -1.71
CA SER A 271 13.01 0.86 -2.65
C SER A 271 13.63 2.15 -2.15
N ARG A 272 14.96 2.19 -2.06
CA ARG A 272 15.71 3.31 -1.48
C ARG A 272 15.23 4.66 -2.01
N THR A 273 14.92 5.57 -1.09
CA THR A 273 14.41 6.92 -1.39
C THR A 273 15.45 8.00 -1.12
N ARG A 274 16.43 7.72 -0.27
CA ARG A 274 17.45 8.69 0.18
C ARG A 274 18.82 8.40 -0.43
N ARG A 275 19.59 9.47 -0.68
CA ARG A 275 20.96 9.37 -1.19
C ARG A 275 21.91 8.93 -0.08
N ASP A 276 22.90 8.13 -0.46
CA ASP A 276 23.99 7.77 0.43
C ASP A 276 24.79 9.02 0.83
N GLY A 277 25.10 9.15 2.12
CA GLY A 277 25.93 10.23 2.66
C GLY A 277 25.13 11.34 3.33
N ASP A 278 24.37 12.13 2.57
CA ASP A 278 23.59 13.27 3.09
C ASP A 278 22.15 12.91 3.47
N PHE A 279 21.69 11.71 3.10
CA PHE A 279 20.35 11.18 3.36
C PHE A 279 19.21 12.06 2.84
N ALA A 280 19.47 12.99 1.95
CA ALA A 280 18.42 13.78 1.34
C ALA A 280 17.61 12.90 0.38
N LEU A 281 16.31 13.19 0.25
CA LEU A 281 15.45 12.50 -0.70
C LEU A 281 16.04 12.66 -2.12
N ALA A 282 16.24 11.52 -2.77
CA ALA A 282 16.99 11.39 -4.02
C ALA A 282 16.09 11.50 -5.25
N CYS A 283 14.84 11.07 -5.12
CA CYS A 283 13.96 10.85 -6.25
C CYS A 283 12.49 11.00 -5.84
N TRP A 284 11.69 11.36 -6.84
CA TRP A 284 10.23 11.41 -6.76
C TRP A 284 9.60 10.11 -7.31
N ASP A 285 10.32 9.41 -8.18
CA ASP A 285 10.10 8.01 -8.52
C ASP A 285 11.38 7.21 -8.25
N CYS A 286 11.32 6.43 -7.17
CA CYS A 286 12.39 5.58 -6.67
C CYS A 286 12.07 4.09 -6.90
N SER A 287 10.99 3.76 -7.62
CA SER A 287 10.53 2.38 -7.80
C SER A 287 11.56 1.44 -8.41
N LYS A 288 12.47 1.98 -9.22
CA LYS A 288 13.57 1.24 -9.86
C LYS A 288 14.77 1.03 -8.94
N ASN A 289 14.81 1.68 -7.77
CA ASN A 289 15.90 1.53 -6.82
C ASN A 289 15.78 0.20 -6.07
N LYS A 290 16.91 -0.22 -5.50
CA LYS A 290 16.97 -1.44 -4.70
C LYS A 290 16.07 -1.34 -3.47
N VAL A 291 15.30 -2.40 -3.20
CA VAL A 291 14.48 -2.53 -1.98
C VAL A 291 15.37 -2.96 -0.81
N ASP A 292 15.87 -1.99 -0.06
CA ASP A 292 16.69 -2.21 1.13
C ASP A 292 16.58 -1.11 2.21
N GLU A 293 15.67 -0.14 2.05
CA GLU A 293 15.43 0.88 3.06
C GLU A 293 14.23 0.48 3.93
N LEU A 294 14.42 0.39 5.25
CA LEU A 294 13.35 0.12 6.21
C LEU A 294 12.98 1.41 6.91
N GLN A 295 11.71 1.78 6.81
CA GLN A 295 11.11 2.98 7.40
C GLN A 295 10.19 2.58 8.55
N LEU A 296 10.33 3.27 9.69
CA LEU A 296 9.50 3.12 10.88
C LEU A 296 8.99 4.48 11.34
N GLN A 297 7.70 4.75 11.15
CA GLN A 297 7.02 5.92 11.67
C GLN A 297 6.15 5.53 12.86
N ILE A 298 6.19 6.33 13.93
CA ILE A 298 5.41 6.14 15.16
C ILE A 298 4.71 7.45 15.49
N LEU A 299 3.38 7.38 15.60
CA LEU A 299 2.48 8.50 15.88
C LEU A 299 1.73 8.22 17.20
N PRO A 300 1.27 9.27 17.90
CA PRO A 300 0.34 9.11 19.01
C PRO A 300 -0.93 8.37 18.59
N GLY A 301 -1.56 7.67 19.53
CA GLY A 301 -2.87 7.07 19.29
C GLY A 301 -3.95 8.13 19.02
N PRO A 302 -5.09 7.74 18.42
CA PRO A 302 -6.19 8.67 18.19
C PRO A 302 -6.63 9.37 19.49
N GLY A 303 -6.59 10.71 19.51
CA GLY A 303 -6.94 11.53 20.67
C GLY A 303 -5.84 11.66 21.74
N GLU A 304 -4.67 11.06 21.55
CA GLU A 304 -3.55 11.17 22.47
C GLU A 304 -2.70 12.43 22.23
N PRO A 305 -2.04 12.96 23.27
CA PRO A 305 -1.12 14.08 23.10
C PRO A 305 0.08 13.70 22.25
N LYS A 306 0.70 14.71 21.63
CA LYS A 306 1.97 14.58 20.93
C LYS A 306 3.05 14.01 21.85
N PHE A 307 3.92 13.18 21.29
CA PHE A 307 5.07 12.66 22.04
C PHE A 307 6.03 13.80 22.41
N ASP A 308 6.74 13.62 23.52
CA ASP A 308 7.91 14.43 23.87
C ASP A 308 9.10 14.04 22.98
N ALA A 309 8.99 14.43 21.71
CA ALA A 309 9.95 14.23 20.63
C ALA A 309 9.76 15.37 19.60
N PRO A 310 10.80 15.75 18.81
CA PRO A 310 10.67 16.77 17.78
C PRO A 310 9.48 16.49 16.83
N GLY A 311 8.53 17.42 16.77
CA GLY A 311 7.32 17.32 15.93
C GLY A 311 6.16 16.52 16.53
N GLY A 312 6.38 15.86 17.66
CA GLY A 312 5.37 15.04 18.32
C GLY A 312 5.24 13.62 17.79
N PHE A 313 6.21 13.16 17.00
CA PHE A 313 6.26 11.83 16.40
C PHE A 313 7.70 11.30 16.37
N LEU A 314 7.87 10.02 16.03
CA LEU A 314 9.18 9.42 15.76
C LEU A 314 9.21 8.89 14.34
N PHE A 315 10.31 9.11 13.63
CA PHE A 315 10.53 8.54 12.31
C PHE A 315 11.99 8.14 12.15
N VAL A 316 12.22 6.85 11.91
CA VAL A 316 13.56 6.25 11.87
C VAL A 316 13.71 5.37 10.64
N ASN A 317 14.85 5.47 9.94
CA ASN A 317 15.16 4.64 8.78
C ASN A 317 16.44 3.83 9.02
N TRP A 318 16.47 2.60 8.47
CA TRP A 318 17.64 1.73 8.35
C TRP A 318 17.96 1.52 6.87
N GLU A 319 19.16 1.92 6.43
CA GLU A 319 19.54 2.00 5.01
C GLU A 319 19.77 0.66 4.29
N LYS A 320 20.10 -0.40 5.03
CA LYS A 320 20.55 -1.68 4.45
C LYS A 320 19.87 -2.84 5.15
N SER A 321 18.56 -2.87 5.01
CA SER A 321 17.67 -3.85 5.61
C SER A 321 17.42 -5.01 4.66
N GLY A 322 17.12 -6.17 5.24
CA GLY A 322 16.86 -7.40 4.50
C GLY A 322 15.52 -8.01 4.86
N SER A 323 15.00 -8.85 3.96
CA SER A 323 13.86 -9.70 4.25
C SER A 323 14.10 -11.14 3.82
N THR A 324 13.41 -12.05 4.50
CA THR A 324 13.33 -13.47 4.15
C THR A 324 11.88 -13.89 4.16
N LYS A 325 11.49 -14.77 3.23
CA LYS A 325 10.21 -15.48 3.34
C LYS A 325 10.30 -16.38 4.57
N SER A 326 9.44 -16.18 5.55
CA SER A 326 9.38 -17.07 6.71
C SER A 326 8.59 -18.32 6.32
N ALA A 327 9.10 -19.50 6.69
CA ALA A 327 8.31 -20.73 6.61
C ALA A 327 7.13 -20.66 7.59
N ASN A 328 6.04 -21.34 7.21
CA ASN A 328 4.86 -21.56 8.05
C ASN A 328 5.22 -22.28 9.35
#